data_AF-A0A1E3BD26-F1
#
_entry.id   AF-A0A1E3BD26-F1
#
_cell.length_a   1.000
_cell.length_b   1.000
_cell.length_c   1.000
_cell.angle_alpha   90.00
_cell.angle_beta   90.00
_cell.angle_gamma   90.00
#
_symmetry.space_group_name_H-M   'P 1'
#
loop_
_entity.id
_entity.type
_entity.pdbx_description
1 polymer ?
#
loop_
_entity_poly.entity_id
_entity_poly.type
_entity_poly.pdbx_seq_one_letter_code
_entity_poly.pdbx_strand_id
1 'polypeptide(L)'
;MGASFDNAGKTSTVMGVFVLDIIPLSQNIVGVGARLALCFLSARPYGTMRKKCFSRRIGSSLLRLMGMDIIPAHFLPRLRFLEFVFPPLDEEYLSPRCPALHDWDNTIDNIIKKLDHPNLKLRIYFADFYDASYASPFRKKITRKEGMTKVASAYMRIVRPLERLKAHGLSQLFVHAAWPWSWTEEGRNTRIWKRHIVENDVSVIERRLERRVMGEGYDSVQLGKKELEKSQWLKAHERSEEFASVID
;
A
#
# COMPACT_ATOMS: atom_id res chain seq x y z
N MET A 1 32.31 30.62 -39.97
CA MET A 1 32.46 30.02 -38.63
C MET A 1 31.10 30.02 -37.97
N GLY A 2 30.47 28.85 -37.91
CA GLY A 2 29.14 28.67 -37.32
C GLY A 2 29.24 27.99 -35.96
N ALA A 3 28.23 28.21 -35.13
CA ALA A 3 27.87 27.30 -34.05
C ALA A 3 26.34 27.35 -33.91
N SER A 4 25.71 26.29 -34.43
CA SER A 4 24.30 25.94 -34.21
C SER A 4 24.20 25.25 -32.85
N PHE A 5 23.30 25.71 -31.98
CA PHE A 5 22.96 25.01 -30.75
C PHE A 5 21.75 24.11 -31.01
N ASP A 6 22.02 22.86 -31.38
CA ASP A 6 21.04 21.78 -31.38
C ASP A 6 20.78 21.34 -29.94
N ASN A 7 19.65 21.76 -29.38
CA ASN A 7 19.19 21.29 -28.08
C ASN A 7 18.27 20.08 -28.29
N ALA A 8 18.89 18.92 -28.52
CA ALA A 8 18.21 17.63 -28.62
C ALA A 8 17.58 17.28 -27.25
N GLY A 9 16.26 17.39 -27.17
CA GLY A 9 15.46 16.99 -26.02
C GLY A 9 15.61 15.50 -25.74
N LYS A 10 16.46 15.14 -24.77
CA LYS A 10 16.53 13.80 -24.19
C LYS A 10 15.22 13.53 -23.43
N THR A 11 14.31 12.80 -24.05
CA THR A 11 13.18 12.18 -23.36
C THR A 11 13.72 11.10 -22.42
N SER A 12 13.94 11.46 -21.16
CA SER A 12 14.30 10.49 -20.13
C SER A 12 13.06 9.67 -19.76
N THR A 13 12.94 8.50 -20.36
CA THR A 13 12.01 7.45 -19.92
C THR A 13 12.41 7.00 -18.53
N VAL A 14 11.54 7.18 -17.54
CA VAL A 14 11.77 6.72 -16.17
C VAL A 14 10.84 5.55 -15.88
N MET A 15 11.42 4.37 -15.75
CA MET A 15 10.75 3.16 -15.29
C MET A 15 10.52 3.26 -13.78
N GLY A 16 9.29 3.00 -13.34
CA GLY A 16 9.02 2.59 -11.97
C GLY A 16 9.40 1.12 -11.82
N VAL A 17 10.14 0.79 -10.76
CA VAL A 17 10.49 -0.59 -10.43
C VAL A 17 9.28 -1.23 -9.77
N PHE A 18 8.77 -2.29 -10.38
CA PHE A 18 7.76 -3.18 -9.80
C PHE A 18 8.45 -4.46 -9.40
N VAL A 19 8.29 -4.88 -8.15
CA VAL A 19 8.71 -6.22 -7.71
C VAL A 19 7.51 -7.13 -7.87
N LEU A 20 7.49 -7.89 -8.95
CA LEU A 20 6.48 -8.91 -9.22
C LEU A 20 7.11 -10.27 -8.94
N ASP A 21 7.10 -10.69 -7.68
CA ASP A 21 7.61 -12.02 -7.31
C ASP A 21 6.51 -13.06 -7.53
N ILE A 22 6.46 -13.66 -8.72
CA ILE A 22 5.73 -14.92 -8.95
C ILE A 22 6.59 -16.03 -8.34
N ILE A 23 6.38 -16.33 -7.07
CA ILE A 23 7.12 -17.40 -6.40
C ILE A 23 6.39 -18.73 -6.67
N PRO A 24 7.01 -19.71 -7.35
CA PRO A 24 6.58 -21.09 -7.21
C PRO A 24 6.85 -21.51 -5.76
N LEU A 25 5.80 -21.79 -5.00
CA LEU A 25 5.96 -22.40 -3.67
C LEU A 25 6.81 -23.68 -3.84
N SER A 26 7.88 -23.75 -3.05
CA SER A 26 8.76 -24.91 -2.95
C SER A 26 7.96 -26.20 -2.77
N GLN A 27 8.38 -27.25 -3.47
CA GLN A 27 7.61 -28.43 -3.91
C GLN A 27 7.05 -29.38 -2.83
N ASN A 28 6.98 -29.01 -1.55
CA ASN A 28 6.63 -29.96 -0.48
C ASN A 28 5.33 -29.71 0.27
N ILE A 29 4.44 -28.84 -0.23
CA ILE A 29 3.07 -28.72 0.29
C ILE A 29 2.12 -28.68 -0.90
N VAL A 30 1.15 -29.59 -0.91
CA VAL A 30 0.10 -29.71 -1.94
C VAL A 30 -0.67 -28.38 -2.02
N GLY A 31 -0.28 -27.52 -2.96
CA GLY A 31 -0.93 -26.23 -3.22
C GLY A 31 0.04 -25.17 -3.77
N VAL A 32 0.28 -25.16 -5.08
CA VAL A 32 1.00 -24.07 -5.76
C VAL A 32 0.10 -22.83 -5.79
N GLY A 33 0.29 -21.92 -4.83
CA GLY A 33 -0.35 -20.61 -4.78
C GLY A 33 0.60 -19.52 -5.27
N ALA A 34 0.21 -18.80 -6.32
CA ALA A 34 0.89 -17.57 -6.72
C ALA A 34 0.59 -16.44 -5.72
N ARG A 35 1.63 -15.68 -5.34
CA ARG A 35 1.51 -14.43 -4.57
C ARG A 35 1.69 -13.25 -5.52
N LEU A 36 0.87 -12.22 -5.37
CA LEU A 36 1.04 -10.95 -6.09
C LEU A 36 1.08 -9.81 -5.08
N ALA A 37 2.20 -9.07 -5.06
CA ALA A 37 2.32 -7.80 -4.34
C ALA A 37 2.21 -6.64 -5.34
N LEU A 38 1.20 -5.80 -5.15
CA LEU A 38 1.05 -4.54 -5.89
C LEU A 38 1.55 -3.41 -5.00
N CYS A 39 2.79 -2.99 -5.27
CA CYS A 39 3.43 -1.88 -4.58
C CYS A 39 3.16 -0.56 -5.32
N PHE A 40 2.55 0.39 -4.62
CA PHE A 40 2.35 1.75 -5.10
C PHE A 40 3.55 2.61 -4.68
N LEU A 41 4.72 2.38 -5.29
CA LEU A 41 5.91 3.16 -4.96
C LEU A 41 5.88 4.53 -5.64
N SER A 42 5.93 5.59 -4.84
CA SER A 42 6.30 6.95 -5.27
C SER A 42 7.78 7.18 -4.96
N ALA A 43 8.67 6.77 -5.86
CA ALA A 43 10.10 7.01 -5.70
C ALA A 43 10.53 8.23 -6.52
N ARG A 44 10.45 9.42 -5.93
CA ARG A 44 11.40 10.52 -6.21
C ARG A 44 11.66 11.35 -4.95
N PRO A 45 12.93 11.58 -4.57
CA PRO A 45 13.26 12.59 -3.57
C PRO A 45 12.86 13.96 -4.10
N TYR A 46 12.24 14.76 -3.22
CA TYR A 46 11.75 16.11 -3.52
C TYR A 46 12.91 17.08 -3.82
N GLY A 47 13.43 17.03 -5.05
CA GLY A 47 14.19 18.12 -5.66
C GLY A 47 13.26 18.93 -6.58
N THR A 48 12.73 20.04 -6.06
CA THR A 48 12.22 21.22 -6.79
C THR A 48 11.49 21.00 -8.14
N MET A 49 10.67 19.96 -8.29
CA MET A 49 9.81 19.79 -9.47
C MET A 49 8.33 20.06 -9.15
N ARG A 50 7.72 20.86 -10.03
CA ARG A 50 6.35 21.37 -9.95
C ARG A 50 5.34 20.25 -9.67
N LYS A 51 4.58 20.42 -8.58
CA LYS A 51 3.52 19.56 -8.02
C LYS A 51 2.30 19.26 -8.93
N LYS A 52 2.38 19.43 -10.25
CA LYS A 52 1.19 19.46 -11.13
C LYS A 52 0.89 18.20 -11.96
N CYS A 53 1.69 17.14 -11.92
CA CYS A 53 1.46 15.98 -12.82
C CYS A 53 1.52 14.58 -12.19
N PHE A 54 1.50 14.43 -10.86
CA PHE A 54 1.59 13.08 -10.26
C PHE A 54 0.24 12.37 -10.13
N SER A 55 -0.86 13.11 -9.88
CA SER A 55 -2.22 12.55 -9.74
C SER A 55 -2.74 11.80 -10.97
N ARG A 56 -2.28 12.09 -12.20
CA ARG A 56 -2.72 11.38 -13.42
C ARG A 56 -2.03 10.03 -13.65
N ARG A 57 -0.94 9.71 -12.95
CA ARG A 57 -0.14 8.50 -13.26
C ARG A 57 -0.48 7.28 -12.42
N ILE A 58 -1.03 7.45 -11.21
CA ILE A 58 -1.47 6.29 -10.40
C ILE A 58 -2.62 5.57 -11.11
N GLY A 59 -3.60 6.29 -11.65
CA GLY A 59 -4.65 5.72 -12.48
C GLY A 59 -4.15 5.03 -13.74
N SER A 60 -3.23 5.65 -14.49
CA SER A 60 -2.69 5.04 -15.72
C SER A 60 -1.81 3.82 -15.46
N SER A 61 -1.10 3.77 -14.33
CA SER A 61 -0.26 2.62 -13.96
C SER A 61 -1.09 1.49 -13.37
N LEU A 62 -2.15 1.79 -12.60
CA LEU A 62 -3.15 0.81 -12.15
C LEU A 62 -3.86 0.15 -13.32
N LEU A 63 -4.34 0.94 -14.27
CA LEU A 63 -4.97 0.45 -15.50
C LEU A 63 -3.99 -0.26 -16.43
N ARG A 64 -2.67 -0.03 -16.36
CA ARG A 64 -1.67 -0.82 -17.10
C ARG A 64 -1.30 -2.12 -16.39
N LEU A 65 -1.14 -2.10 -15.07
CA LEU A 65 -0.90 -3.30 -14.25
C LEU A 65 -2.09 -4.26 -14.31
N MET A 66 -3.30 -3.72 -14.23
CA MET A 66 -4.56 -4.48 -14.31
C MET A 66 -5.15 -4.54 -15.72
N GLY A 67 -4.54 -3.80 -16.65
CA GLY A 67 -4.62 -3.98 -18.10
C GLY A 67 -3.92 -5.24 -18.60
N MET A 68 -3.55 -6.15 -17.70
CA MET A 68 -3.29 -7.57 -17.99
C MET A 68 -2.04 -7.87 -18.84
N ASP A 69 -1.18 -6.89 -19.09
CA ASP A 69 0.06 -7.14 -19.86
C ASP A 69 1.13 -7.89 -19.06
N ILE A 70 1.08 -7.82 -17.71
CA ILE A 70 2.08 -8.49 -16.85
C ILE A 70 1.57 -9.84 -16.34
N ILE A 71 0.31 -9.92 -15.92
CA ILE A 71 -0.32 -11.17 -15.49
C ILE A 71 -1.46 -11.48 -16.44
N PRO A 72 -1.34 -12.55 -17.24
CA PRO A 72 -2.41 -12.96 -18.12
C PRO A 72 -3.70 -13.24 -17.34
N ALA A 73 -4.84 -12.83 -17.92
CA ALA A 73 -6.16 -12.92 -17.29
C ALA A 73 -6.50 -14.28 -16.68
N HIS A 74 -6.08 -15.35 -17.35
CA HIS A 74 -6.37 -16.73 -16.94
C HIS A 74 -5.62 -17.17 -15.66
N PHE A 75 -4.61 -16.41 -15.20
CA PHE A 75 -3.95 -16.68 -13.92
C PHE A 75 -4.65 -16.03 -12.73
N LEU A 76 -5.48 -14.99 -12.93
CA LEU A 76 -6.13 -14.28 -11.83
C LEU A 76 -7.03 -15.18 -10.96
N PRO A 77 -7.81 -16.13 -11.50
CA PRO A 77 -8.58 -17.07 -10.67
C PRO A 77 -7.69 -18.03 -9.86
N ARG A 78 -6.40 -18.18 -10.21
CA ARG A 78 -5.46 -19.05 -9.49
C ARG A 78 -4.72 -18.31 -8.37
N LEU A 79 -4.90 -17.00 -8.24
CA LEU A 79 -4.33 -16.24 -7.14
C LEU A 79 -4.97 -16.69 -5.82
N ARG A 80 -4.11 -17.08 -4.88
CA ARG A 80 -4.51 -17.44 -3.50
C ARG A 80 -4.18 -16.34 -2.52
N PHE A 81 -3.28 -15.44 -2.90
CA PHE A 81 -2.83 -14.35 -2.07
C PHE A 81 -2.63 -13.09 -2.93
N LEU A 82 -3.28 -12.01 -2.52
CA LEU A 82 -3.16 -10.70 -3.14
C LEU A 82 -2.80 -9.69 -2.07
N GLU A 83 -1.83 -8.83 -2.36
CA GLU A 83 -1.38 -7.81 -1.43
C GLU A 83 -1.36 -6.42 -2.08
N PHE A 84 -1.95 -5.45 -1.40
CA PHE A 84 -1.92 -4.04 -1.79
C PHE A 84 -1.07 -3.24 -0.80
N VAL A 85 -0.07 -2.51 -1.29
CA VAL A 85 0.83 -1.70 -0.44
C VAL A 85 0.69 -0.23 -0.80
N PHE A 86 -0.08 0.50 0.00
CA PHE A 86 -0.27 1.95 -0.15
C PHE A 86 0.91 2.70 0.46
N PRO A 87 1.45 3.73 -0.22
CA PRO A 87 2.47 4.58 0.35
C PRO A 87 1.89 5.42 1.49
N PRO A 88 2.74 6.10 2.26
CA PRO A 88 2.30 7.10 3.22
C PRO A 88 1.33 8.09 2.57
N LEU A 89 0.16 8.27 3.18
CA LEU A 89 -0.87 9.14 2.63
C LEU A 89 -0.54 10.61 2.89
N ASP A 90 -0.19 11.32 1.83
CA ASP A 90 -0.03 12.78 1.85
C ASP A 90 -1.37 13.52 1.71
N GLU A 91 -1.34 14.83 1.95
CA GLU A 91 -2.51 15.71 1.96
C GLU A 91 -3.41 15.57 0.71
N GLU A 92 -2.80 15.35 -0.46
CA GLU A 92 -3.52 15.15 -1.72
C GLU A 92 -4.44 13.91 -1.75
N TYR A 93 -4.09 12.87 -0.98
CA TYR A 93 -4.88 11.63 -0.84
C TYR A 93 -5.94 11.73 0.26
N LEU A 94 -5.91 12.78 1.07
CA LEU A 94 -6.88 13.00 2.15
C LEU A 94 -8.18 13.63 1.66
N SER A 95 -8.19 14.17 0.44
CA SER A 95 -9.42 14.69 -0.17
C SER A 95 -10.37 13.54 -0.54
N PRO A 96 -11.66 13.60 -0.15
CA PRO A 96 -12.65 12.61 -0.59
C PRO A 96 -12.87 12.59 -2.10
N ARG A 97 -12.52 13.68 -2.79
CA ARG A 97 -12.66 13.84 -4.25
C ARG A 97 -11.35 13.62 -5.00
N CYS A 98 -10.38 12.95 -4.37
CA CYS A 98 -9.11 12.63 -5.01
C CYS A 98 -9.34 11.69 -6.21
N PRO A 99 -8.89 12.03 -7.44
CA PRO A 99 -9.04 11.17 -8.61
C PRO A 99 -8.50 9.75 -8.39
N ALA A 100 -7.43 9.60 -7.60
CA ALA A 100 -6.84 8.30 -7.28
C ALA A 100 -7.82 7.37 -6.53
N LEU A 101 -8.74 7.91 -5.73
CA LEU A 101 -9.78 7.10 -5.08
C LEU A 101 -10.82 6.59 -6.08
N HIS A 102 -11.13 7.36 -7.12
CA HIS A 102 -12.02 6.92 -8.19
C HIS A 102 -11.35 5.87 -9.08
N ASP A 103 -10.08 6.09 -9.43
CA ASP A 103 -9.27 5.10 -10.15
C ASP A 103 -9.17 3.79 -9.36
N TRP A 104 -8.98 3.88 -8.03
CA TRP A 104 -9.00 2.74 -7.13
C TRP A 104 -10.35 2.02 -7.11
N ASP A 105 -11.45 2.76 -7.07
CA ASP A 105 -12.80 2.20 -7.12
C ASP A 105 -13.02 1.38 -8.41
N ASN A 106 -12.71 1.99 -9.56
CA ASN A 106 -12.77 1.33 -10.87
C ASN A 106 -11.85 0.12 -10.97
N THR A 107 -10.67 0.19 -10.34
CA THR A 107 -9.69 -0.90 -10.28
C THR A 107 -10.29 -2.11 -9.57
N ILE A 108 -10.95 -1.90 -8.42
CA ILE A 108 -11.63 -2.98 -7.69
C ILE A 108 -12.77 -3.59 -8.50
N ASP A 109 -13.58 -2.77 -9.16
CA ASP A 109 -14.66 -3.25 -10.03
C ASP A 109 -14.16 -4.07 -11.23
N ASN A 110 -12.95 -3.80 -11.70
CA ASN A 110 -12.35 -4.54 -12.81
C ASN A 110 -11.79 -5.91 -12.39
N ILE A 111 -11.22 -6.03 -11.19
CA ILE A 111 -10.62 -7.30 -10.72
C ILE A 111 -11.64 -8.25 -10.11
N ILE A 112 -12.73 -7.73 -9.55
CA ILE A 112 -13.72 -8.55 -8.86
C ILE A 112 -14.24 -9.68 -9.74
N LYS A 113 -14.46 -9.45 -11.03
CA LYS A 113 -14.98 -10.49 -11.93
C LYS A 113 -13.96 -11.57 -12.30
N LYS A 114 -12.69 -11.40 -11.90
CA LYS A 114 -11.55 -12.19 -12.38
C LYS A 114 -10.88 -13.01 -11.27
N LEU A 115 -11.22 -12.78 -10.01
CA LEU A 115 -10.60 -13.42 -8.85
C LEU A 115 -11.46 -14.57 -8.32
N ASP A 116 -10.80 -15.58 -7.75
CA ASP A 116 -11.46 -16.66 -6.99
C ASP A 116 -11.58 -16.27 -5.51
N HIS A 117 -12.56 -15.39 -5.21
CA HIS A 117 -12.68 -14.75 -3.90
C HIS A 117 -12.74 -15.71 -2.70
N PRO A 118 -13.49 -16.83 -2.73
CA PRO A 118 -13.57 -17.74 -1.59
C PRO A 118 -12.20 -18.26 -1.14
N ASN A 119 -11.30 -18.48 -2.10
CA ASN A 119 -9.96 -19.02 -1.87
C ASN A 119 -8.88 -17.92 -1.82
N LEU A 120 -9.26 -16.65 -1.94
CA LEU A 120 -8.34 -15.52 -1.94
C LEU A 120 -8.12 -14.99 -0.53
N LYS A 121 -6.85 -14.86 -0.14
CA LYS A 121 -6.42 -14.10 1.03
C LYS A 121 -5.96 -12.73 0.59
N LEU A 122 -6.62 -11.68 1.10
CA LEU A 122 -6.27 -10.31 0.78
C LEU A 122 -5.47 -9.69 1.92
N ARG A 123 -4.36 -9.02 1.59
CA ARG A 123 -3.57 -8.24 2.55
C ARG A 123 -3.44 -6.79 2.08
N ILE A 124 -3.53 -5.85 3.01
CA ILE A 124 -3.33 -4.43 2.74
C ILE A 124 -2.29 -3.89 3.70
N TYR A 125 -1.34 -3.14 3.19
CA TYR A 125 -0.42 -2.34 3.98
C TYR A 125 -0.66 -0.86 3.70
N PHE A 126 -0.80 -0.08 4.77
CA PHE A 126 -0.58 1.36 4.71
C PHE A 126 0.82 1.60 5.25
N ALA A 127 1.79 1.76 4.35
CA ALA A 127 3.19 1.82 4.71
C ALA A 127 3.54 3.16 5.40
N ASP A 128 4.28 3.10 6.50
CA ASP A 128 5.02 4.23 7.08
C ASP A 128 6.50 3.93 7.33
N PHE A 129 7.01 2.90 6.67
CA PHE A 129 8.37 2.39 6.85
C PHE A 129 9.45 3.36 6.34
N TYR A 130 9.10 4.44 5.64
CA TYR A 130 10.10 5.37 5.13
C TYR A 130 10.68 6.28 6.22
N ASP A 131 11.94 6.69 6.03
CA ASP A 131 12.60 7.70 6.85
C ASP A 131 11.73 8.98 6.97
N ALA A 132 11.78 9.63 8.14
CA ALA A 132 11.10 10.90 8.39
C ALA A 132 11.44 12.01 7.36
N SER A 133 12.52 11.89 6.60
CA SER A 133 12.85 12.74 5.46
C SER A 133 11.83 12.63 4.32
N TYR A 134 11.20 11.47 4.12
CA TYR A 134 10.12 11.26 3.15
C TYR A 134 8.79 11.83 3.60
N ALA A 135 8.68 12.20 4.88
CA ALA A 135 7.45 12.74 5.42
C ALA A 135 7.14 14.13 4.87
N SER A 136 5.96 14.28 4.25
CA SER A 136 5.51 15.60 3.83
C SER A 136 5.41 16.56 5.02
N PRO A 137 5.60 17.88 4.81
CA PRO A 137 5.48 18.86 5.88
C PRO A 137 4.15 18.81 6.63
N PHE A 138 3.07 18.44 5.94
CA PHE A 138 1.76 18.22 6.54
C PHE A 138 1.79 17.09 7.58
N ARG A 139 2.33 15.92 7.22
CA ARG A 139 2.39 14.74 8.10
C ARG A 139 3.26 14.95 9.34
N LYS A 140 4.28 15.80 9.24
CA LYS A 140 5.16 16.15 10.37
C LYS A 140 4.46 17.03 11.42
N LYS A 141 3.42 17.77 11.02
CA LYS A 141 2.75 18.79 11.85
C LYS A 141 1.33 18.40 12.28
N ILE A 142 0.82 17.28 11.82
CA ILE A 142 -0.55 16.86 12.09
C ILE A 142 -0.74 16.54 13.58
N THR A 143 -1.83 16.97 14.20
CA THR A 143 -2.14 16.57 15.58
C THR A 143 -2.68 15.14 15.65
N ARG A 144 -2.69 14.50 16.83
CA ARG A 144 -3.33 13.19 17.04
C ARG A 144 -4.79 13.17 16.53
N LYS A 145 -5.56 14.21 16.88
CA LYS A 145 -6.96 14.35 16.46
C LYS A 145 -7.09 14.44 14.94
N GLU A 146 -6.23 15.21 14.28
CA GLU A 146 -6.22 15.30 12.82
C GLU A 146 -5.73 14.01 12.16
N GLY A 147 -4.74 13.31 12.72
CA GLY A 147 -4.30 11.99 12.25
C GLY A 147 -5.46 11.00 12.23
N MET A 148 -6.23 10.94 13.32
CA MET A 148 -7.43 10.10 13.39
C MET A 148 -8.52 10.54 12.41
N THR A 149 -8.81 11.83 12.32
CA THR A 149 -9.95 12.32 11.52
C THR A 149 -9.67 12.45 10.02
N LYS A 150 -8.40 12.68 9.63
CA LYS A 150 -8.03 12.86 8.22
C LYS A 150 -7.43 11.57 7.65
N VAL A 151 -6.42 11.01 8.32
CA VAL A 151 -5.61 9.91 7.76
C VAL A 151 -6.29 8.56 7.98
N ALA A 152 -6.79 8.27 9.19
CA ALA A 152 -7.55 7.03 9.38
C ALA A 152 -8.87 7.03 8.58
N SER A 153 -9.50 8.18 8.39
CA SER A 153 -10.64 8.32 7.47
C SER A 153 -10.24 8.12 6.00
N ALA A 154 -9.01 8.45 5.61
CA ALA A 154 -8.50 8.09 4.29
C ALA A 154 -8.30 6.58 4.14
N TYR A 155 -7.74 5.89 5.14
CA TYR A 155 -7.68 4.42 5.16
C TYR A 155 -9.08 3.82 5.00
N MET A 156 -10.07 4.36 5.71
CA MET A 156 -11.46 3.91 5.62
C MET A 156 -12.04 4.03 4.21
N ARG A 157 -11.77 5.15 3.52
CA ARG A 157 -12.20 5.35 2.13
C ARG A 157 -11.50 4.38 1.17
N ILE A 158 -10.24 4.06 1.43
CA ILE A 158 -9.46 3.11 0.61
C ILE A 158 -9.98 1.68 0.79
N VAL A 159 -10.33 1.25 2.00
CA VAL A 159 -10.83 -0.13 2.21
C VAL A 159 -12.29 -0.30 1.77
N ARG A 160 -13.10 0.77 1.74
CA ARG A 160 -14.54 0.71 1.42
C ARG A 160 -14.86 -0.02 0.11
N PRO A 161 -14.20 0.25 -1.03
CA PRO A 161 -14.40 -0.50 -2.28
C PRO A 161 -14.32 -2.03 -2.15
N LEU A 162 -13.58 -2.54 -1.16
CA LEU A 162 -13.34 -3.97 -0.94
C LEU A 162 -14.54 -4.68 -0.30
N GLU A 163 -15.52 -3.94 0.22
CA GLU A 163 -16.82 -4.49 0.65
C GLU A 163 -17.47 -5.29 -0.48
N ARG A 164 -17.27 -4.88 -1.74
CA ARG A 164 -17.73 -5.64 -2.90
C ARG A 164 -17.04 -6.99 -3.00
N LEU A 165 -15.72 -7.08 -2.77
CA LEU A 165 -15.03 -8.38 -2.77
C LEU A 165 -15.63 -9.32 -1.71
N LYS A 166 -16.00 -8.78 -0.54
CA LYS A 166 -16.71 -9.56 0.49
C LYS A 166 -18.08 -10.04 0.02
N ALA A 167 -18.86 -9.18 -0.65
CA ALA A 167 -20.14 -9.58 -1.25
C ALA A 167 -19.99 -10.72 -2.27
N HIS A 168 -18.83 -10.84 -2.92
CA HIS A 168 -18.47 -11.93 -3.84
C HIS A 168 -17.77 -13.13 -3.18
N GLY A 169 -17.71 -13.18 -1.84
CA GLY A 169 -17.25 -14.35 -1.11
C GLY A 169 -15.83 -14.27 -0.58
N LEU A 170 -15.18 -13.10 -0.54
CA LEU A 170 -13.86 -12.97 0.10
C LEU A 170 -13.91 -13.54 1.54
N SER A 171 -13.01 -14.46 1.82
CA SER A 171 -12.97 -15.17 3.11
C SER A 171 -12.03 -14.51 4.12
N GLN A 172 -10.93 -13.92 3.65
CA GLN A 172 -9.89 -13.35 4.53
C GLN A 172 -9.39 -11.99 4.02
N LEU A 173 -9.36 -11.02 4.93
CA LEU A 173 -8.73 -9.71 4.77
C LEU A 173 -7.84 -9.39 5.97
N PHE A 174 -6.59 -9.04 5.71
CA PHE A 174 -5.62 -8.63 6.72
C PHE A 174 -5.16 -7.21 6.43
N VAL A 175 -5.40 -6.29 7.36
CA VAL A 175 -5.00 -4.88 7.20
C VAL A 175 -3.85 -4.56 8.13
N HIS A 176 -2.75 -4.06 7.61
CA HIS A 176 -1.60 -3.58 8.37
C HIS A 176 -1.56 -2.06 8.25
N ALA A 177 -2.00 -1.36 9.28
CA ALA A 177 -2.15 0.10 9.24
C ALA A 177 -0.96 0.81 9.88
N ALA A 178 -0.42 1.81 9.19
CA ALA A 178 0.50 2.75 9.81
C ALA A 178 -0.21 3.61 10.87
N TRP A 179 0.51 3.98 11.92
CA TRP A 179 -0.03 4.83 12.98
C TRP A 179 -0.27 6.26 12.45
N PRO A 180 -1.48 6.83 12.55
CA PRO A 180 -1.83 7.99 11.71
C PRO A 180 -1.06 9.29 11.96
N TRP A 181 -0.27 9.41 13.02
CA TRP A 181 0.60 10.56 13.31
C TRP A 181 2.04 10.14 13.64
N SER A 182 2.48 8.97 13.17
CA SER A 182 3.82 8.41 13.44
C SER A 182 4.98 9.32 13.07
N TRP A 183 4.77 10.26 12.13
CA TRP A 183 5.79 11.16 11.60
C TRP A 183 5.92 12.49 12.32
N THR A 184 5.08 12.72 13.34
CA THR A 184 5.22 13.87 14.24
C THR A 184 6.33 13.62 15.25
N GLU A 185 6.85 14.68 15.88
CA GLU A 185 7.82 14.52 16.97
C GLU A 185 7.24 13.69 18.13
N GLU A 186 6.01 13.99 18.56
CA GLU A 186 5.28 13.23 19.56
C GLU A 186 5.11 11.76 19.15
N GLY A 187 4.73 11.52 17.89
CA GLY A 187 4.55 10.19 17.32
C GLY A 187 5.84 9.38 17.31
N ARG A 188 6.95 9.98 16.89
CA ARG A 188 8.28 9.34 16.93
C ARG A 188 8.69 8.99 18.36
N ASN A 189 8.57 9.94 19.28
CA ASN A 189 8.89 9.72 20.69
C ASN A 189 8.02 8.60 21.28
N THR A 190 6.72 8.56 20.96
CA THR A 190 5.83 7.50 21.47
C THR A 190 6.16 6.15 20.85
N ARG A 191 6.55 6.08 19.58
CA ARG A 191 6.98 4.83 18.93
C ARG A 191 8.23 4.25 19.60
N ILE A 192 9.18 5.10 19.97
CA ILE A 192 10.43 4.69 20.65
C ILE A 192 10.14 4.26 22.09
N TRP A 193 9.48 5.12 22.87
CA TRP A 193 9.40 4.97 24.32
C TRP A 193 8.16 4.21 24.80
N LYS A 194 7.10 4.12 23.99
CA LYS A 194 5.79 3.60 24.36
C LYS A 194 5.20 2.71 23.27
N ARG A 195 6.01 1.78 22.77
CA ARG A 195 5.67 0.86 21.67
C ARG A 195 4.32 0.14 21.85
N HIS A 196 4.02 -0.35 23.06
CA HIS A 196 2.76 -1.05 23.35
C HIS A 196 1.52 -0.15 23.14
N ILE A 197 1.62 1.17 23.38
CA ILE A 197 0.52 2.11 23.12
C ILE A 197 0.27 2.21 21.62
N VAL A 198 1.35 2.32 20.83
CA VAL A 198 1.26 2.37 19.36
C VAL A 198 0.66 1.08 18.81
N GLU A 199 1.13 -0.08 19.27
CA GLU A 199 0.60 -1.38 18.86
C GLU A 199 -0.88 -1.52 19.21
N ASN A 200 -1.30 -1.08 20.40
CA ASN A 200 -2.71 -1.08 20.80
C ASN A 200 -3.55 -0.15 19.89
N ASP A 201 -3.14 1.10 19.69
CA ASP A 201 -3.85 2.07 18.86
C ASP A 201 -3.96 1.56 17.40
N VAL A 202 -2.87 1.03 16.84
CA VAL A 202 -2.85 0.44 15.49
C VAL A 202 -3.78 -0.76 15.41
N SER A 203 -3.75 -1.67 16.39
CA SER A 203 -4.63 -2.85 16.39
C SER A 203 -6.13 -2.47 16.39
N VAL A 204 -6.50 -1.38 17.05
CA VAL A 204 -7.87 -0.84 17.04
C VAL A 204 -8.24 -0.31 15.66
N ILE A 205 -7.32 0.42 15.01
CA ILE A 205 -7.53 0.94 13.64
C ILE A 205 -7.67 -0.22 12.65
N GLU A 206 -6.76 -1.18 12.68
CA GLU A 206 -6.77 -2.35 11.80
C GLU A 206 -8.06 -3.15 11.95
N ARG A 207 -8.45 -3.47 13.19
CA ARG A 207 -9.69 -4.19 13.47
C ARG A 207 -10.91 -3.44 12.93
N ARG A 208 -10.95 -2.11 13.09
CA ARG A 208 -12.03 -1.28 12.57
C ARG A 208 -12.08 -1.30 11.04
N LEU A 209 -10.94 -1.25 10.36
CA LEU A 209 -10.86 -1.32 8.90
C LEU A 209 -11.25 -2.69 8.37
N GLU A 210 -10.81 -3.77 9.03
CA GLU A 210 -11.13 -5.14 8.66
C GLU A 210 -12.63 -5.42 8.85
N ARG A 211 -13.21 -5.07 10.00
CA ARG A 211 -14.64 -5.25 10.28
C ARG A 211 -15.54 -4.41 9.40
N ARG A 212 -15.06 -3.24 8.96
CA ARG A 212 -15.80 -2.44 7.96
C ARG A 212 -16.08 -3.24 6.69
N VAL A 213 -15.10 -4.03 6.24
CA VAL A 213 -15.19 -4.82 5.00
C VAL A 213 -15.82 -6.19 5.24
N MET A 214 -15.38 -6.88 6.30
CA MET A 214 -15.69 -8.29 6.54
C MET A 214 -16.89 -8.53 7.47
N GLY A 215 -17.35 -7.48 8.18
CA GLY A 215 -18.42 -7.53 9.18
C GLY A 215 -17.90 -7.56 10.63
N GLU A 216 -18.78 -7.25 11.58
CA GLU A 216 -18.43 -7.10 13.01
C GLU A 216 -17.87 -8.36 13.68
N GLY A 217 -18.30 -9.54 13.22
CA GLY A 217 -17.83 -10.84 13.72
C GLY A 217 -16.43 -11.23 13.24
N TYR A 218 -15.81 -10.45 12.36
CA TYR A 218 -14.50 -10.77 11.80
C TYR A 218 -13.38 -10.51 12.83
N ASP A 219 -12.53 -11.52 13.00
CA ASP A 219 -11.32 -11.47 13.85
C ASP A 219 -10.13 -12.03 13.06
N SER A 220 -9.29 -11.13 12.58
CA SER A 220 -8.09 -11.49 11.82
C SER A 220 -7.03 -12.20 12.66
N VAL A 221 -6.98 -11.98 13.97
CA VAL A 221 -6.00 -12.60 14.86
C VAL A 221 -6.27 -14.09 14.96
N GLN A 222 -7.54 -14.48 15.14
CA GLN A 222 -7.95 -15.89 15.14
C GLN A 222 -7.71 -16.58 13.80
N LEU A 223 -7.77 -15.82 12.70
CA LEU A 223 -7.53 -16.31 11.34
C LEU A 223 -6.04 -16.39 10.95
N GLY A 224 -5.14 -16.19 11.91
CA GLY A 224 -3.72 -16.41 11.71
C GLY A 224 -2.94 -15.19 11.20
N LYS A 225 -3.42 -13.96 11.42
CA LYS A 225 -2.75 -12.74 10.93
C LYS A 225 -1.32 -12.57 11.44
N LYS A 226 -1.00 -13.06 12.63
CA LYS A 226 0.34 -12.91 13.24
C LYS A 226 1.34 -13.96 12.74
N GLU A 227 0.82 -15.08 12.28
CA GLU A 227 1.52 -16.25 11.74
C GLU A 227 1.86 -16.04 10.25
N LEU A 228 1.29 -15.01 9.64
CA LEU A 228 1.59 -14.60 8.29
C LEU A 228 3.07 -14.20 8.14
N GLU A 229 3.73 -14.84 7.18
CA GLU A 229 5.08 -14.45 6.80
C GLU A 229 5.12 -12.98 6.33
N LYS A 230 6.14 -12.26 6.76
CA LYS A 230 6.44 -10.91 6.25
C LYS A 230 6.67 -10.96 4.75
N SER A 231 6.12 -9.98 4.05
CA SER A 231 6.28 -9.82 2.61
C SER A 231 7.75 -9.50 2.28
N GLN A 232 8.23 -9.93 1.11
CA GLN A 232 9.65 -9.78 0.74
C GLN A 232 10.09 -8.31 0.66
N TRP A 233 9.24 -7.42 0.15
CA TRP A 233 9.53 -5.98 0.13
C TRP A 233 9.69 -5.42 1.54
N LEU A 234 8.90 -5.90 2.51
CA LEU A 234 9.02 -5.48 3.91
C LEU A 234 10.33 -5.99 4.52
N LYS A 235 10.69 -7.25 4.27
CA LYS A 235 11.99 -7.81 4.68
C LYS A 235 13.18 -7.09 4.03
N ALA A 236 13.03 -6.63 2.79
CA ALA A 236 14.06 -5.85 2.10
C ALA A 236 14.22 -4.46 2.71
N HIS A 237 13.10 -3.82 3.07
CA HIS A 237 13.08 -2.54 3.75
C HIS A 237 13.71 -2.61 5.15
N GLU A 238 13.29 -3.56 5.99
CA GLU A 238 13.82 -3.74 7.35
C GLU A 238 15.35 -3.96 7.37
N ARG A 239 15.88 -4.75 6.42
CA ARG A 239 17.32 -4.94 6.28
C ARG A 239 18.05 -3.63 6.00
N SER A 240 17.48 -2.74 5.20
CA SER A 240 18.12 -1.46 4.88
C SER A 240 18.20 -0.52 6.09
N GLU A 241 17.23 -0.58 7.01
CA GLU A 241 17.25 0.22 8.25
C GLU A 241 18.29 -0.30 9.25
N GLU A 242 18.45 -1.62 9.36
CA GLU A 242 19.45 -2.24 10.24
C GLU A 242 20.87 -1.78 9.87
N PHE A 243 21.21 -1.77 8.57
CA PHE A 243 22.50 -1.26 8.10
C PHE A 243 22.71 0.24 8.36
N ALA A 244 21.65 1.05 8.28
CA ALA A 244 21.75 2.49 8.56
C ALA A 244 22.06 2.75 10.05
N SER A 245 21.50 1.94 10.96
CA SER A 245 21.69 2.10 12.40
C SER A 245 23.08 1.70 12.94
N VAL A 246 23.91 1.06 12.12
CA VAL A 246 25.28 0.60 12.50
C VAL A 246 26.35 1.65 12.15
N ILE A 247 26.01 2.65 11.33
CA ILE A 247 26.97 3.62 10.78
C ILE A 247 26.98 4.96 11.57
N ASP A 248 26.00 5.16 12.46
CA ASP A 248 25.89 6.31 13.39
C ASP A 248 26.35 5.93 14.81
#